data_AF-A0A182S8A7-F1
#
_entry.id   AF-A0A182S8A7-F1
#
_cell.length_a   1.000
_cell.length_b   1.000
_cell.length_c   1.000
_cell.angle_alpha   90.00
_cell.angle_beta   90.00
_cell.angle_gamma   90.00
#
_symmetry.space_group_name_H-M   'P 1'
#
loop_
_entity.id
_entity.type
_entity.pdbx_description
1 polymer ?
#
loop_
_entity_poly.entity_id
_entity_poly.type
_entity_poly.pdbx_seq_one_letter_code
_entity_poly.pdbx_strand_id
1 'polypeptide(L)'
;MHFRVVQSILQIAEDETYDSLRLINAELNRIFGRPDTMFLRTTPKQFLFDGVPFCVNVIGIAKAICKEIEKRNTKTIRTMPDGSLRFSFFSHKNMTDDGMFTINTGIKDPSRTQMIEQWNGRTSLEVWNNRSSGLPSSCNKIRGTDGSGYPPFRTGVDRMTIFSTDICRTVDIKLTGASSYEGIPALRYEIDGNFLHEIGPEYGNECYCVNKIPKSIVKSNGCLYKGALDLSNCFGKLNSGYFFTFVVN
;
A
#
# COMPACT_ATOMS: atom_id res chain seq x y z
N MET A 1 -6.79 4.94 22.12
CA MET A 1 -5.46 5.45 21.72
C MET A 1 -5.68 6.77 20.98
N HIS A 2 -5.40 7.92 21.59
CA HIS A 2 -5.60 9.23 20.98
C HIS A 2 -4.34 9.65 20.24
N PHE A 3 -4.37 9.61 18.90
CA PHE A 3 -3.39 10.30 18.07
C PHE A 3 -3.99 11.62 17.62
N ARG A 4 -3.39 12.73 18.08
CA ARG A 4 -3.70 14.08 17.60
C ARG A 4 -3.02 14.29 16.26
N VAL A 5 -3.77 14.35 15.17
CA VAL A 5 -3.26 14.78 13.85
C VAL A 5 -4.32 15.65 13.19
N VAL A 6 -4.20 16.97 13.36
CA VAL A 6 -5.08 18.01 12.78
C VAL A 6 -4.76 18.25 11.28
N GLN A 7 -3.92 17.42 10.66
CA GLN A 7 -3.34 17.68 9.33
C GLN A 7 -3.83 16.79 8.19
N SER A 8 -4.59 15.72 8.46
CA SER A 8 -4.79 14.65 7.46
C SER A 8 -5.81 14.97 6.35
N ILE A 9 -6.72 15.94 6.56
CA ILE A 9 -7.73 16.35 5.56
C ILE A 9 -7.29 17.60 4.79
N LEU A 10 -6.33 18.38 5.31
CA LEU A 10 -5.87 19.64 4.70
C LEU A 10 -4.84 19.44 3.57
N GLN A 11 -4.22 18.26 3.47
CA GLN A 11 -3.03 18.07 2.60
C GLN A 11 -3.31 18.01 1.09
N ILE A 12 -4.56 17.89 0.65
CA ILE A 12 -4.89 17.91 -0.79
C ILE A 12 -5.20 19.30 -1.28
N ALA A 13 -5.90 20.04 -0.44
CA ALA A 13 -6.64 21.18 -0.91
C ALA A 13 -5.68 22.37 -1.16
N GLU A 14 -4.42 22.28 -0.71
CA GLU A 14 -3.37 23.27 -0.95
C GLU A 14 -2.65 23.16 -2.31
N ASP A 15 -2.94 22.14 -3.13
CA ASP A 15 -2.46 22.08 -4.54
C ASP A 15 -3.50 22.64 -5.53
N GLU A 16 -4.69 23.00 -5.04
CA GLU A 16 -5.70 23.76 -5.78
C GLU A 16 -5.86 25.19 -5.19
N THR A 17 -6.34 26.12 -6.00
CA THR A 17 -6.60 27.50 -5.58
C THR A 17 -7.45 27.56 -4.30
N TYR A 18 -7.17 28.53 -3.42
CA TYR A 18 -7.85 28.74 -2.12
C TYR A 18 -9.39 28.70 -2.18
N ASP A 19 -10.00 29.04 -3.31
CA ASP A 19 -11.44 28.95 -3.52
C ASP A 19 -11.96 27.51 -3.65
N SER A 20 -11.20 26.61 -4.30
CA SER A 20 -11.50 25.17 -4.34
C SER A 20 -11.51 24.54 -2.95
N LEU A 21 -10.56 24.95 -2.11
CA LEU A 21 -10.42 24.56 -0.70
C LEU A 21 -11.68 24.82 0.12
N ARG A 22 -12.23 26.03 0.00
CA ARG A 22 -13.46 26.43 0.72
C ARG A 22 -14.66 25.65 0.22
N LEU A 23 -14.74 25.41 -1.09
CA LEU A 23 -15.79 24.62 -1.72
C LEU A 23 -15.72 23.15 -1.25
N ILE A 24 -14.54 22.52 -1.25
CA ILE A 24 -14.37 21.14 -0.79
C ILE A 24 -14.76 21.01 0.69
N ASN A 25 -14.28 21.92 1.55
CA ASN A 25 -14.63 21.91 2.97
C ASN A 25 -16.13 22.09 3.22
N ALA A 26 -16.81 22.91 2.40
CA ALA A 26 -18.26 23.09 2.49
C ALA A 26 -19.04 21.82 2.10
N GLU A 27 -18.49 21.00 1.20
CA GLU A 27 -19.12 19.77 0.72
C GLU A 27 -18.78 18.52 1.54
N LEU A 28 -17.75 18.54 2.40
CA LEU A 28 -17.38 17.41 3.27
C LEU A 28 -18.57 16.87 4.06
N ASN A 29 -19.39 17.77 4.60
CA ASN A 29 -20.60 17.42 5.33
C ASN A 29 -21.65 16.74 4.45
N ARG A 30 -21.74 17.08 3.16
CA ARG A 30 -22.66 16.40 2.23
C ARG A 30 -22.10 15.06 1.77
N ILE A 31 -20.79 14.96 1.57
CA ILE A 31 -20.12 13.74 1.11
C ILE A 31 -20.11 12.68 2.22
N PHE A 32 -19.82 13.05 3.47
CA PHE A 32 -19.62 12.12 4.59
C PHE A 32 -20.77 12.07 5.60
N GLY A 33 -21.92 12.68 5.29
CA GLY A 33 -23.11 12.60 6.14
C GLY A 33 -23.01 13.40 7.45
N ARG A 34 -22.44 14.60 7.38
CA ARG A 34 -22.31 15.59 8.47
C ARG A 34 -21.63 15.04 9.73
N PRO A 35 -20.37 14.60 9.65
CA PRO A 35 -19.67 14.23 10.86
C PRO A 35 -19.38 15.47 11.71
N ASP A 36 -19.59 15.37 13.03
CA ASP A 36 -19.30 16.46 13.97
C ASP A 36 -17.80 16.82 14.04
N THR A 37 -16.95 15.94 13.51
CA THR A 37 -15.48 16.06 13.52
C THR A 37 -14.89 15.49 12.24
N MET A 38 -13.56 15.62 12.05
CA MET A 38 -12.82 14.95 10.98
C MET A 38 -12.77 13.42 11.13
N PHE A 39 -13.32 12.87 12.22
CA PHE A 39 -13.33 11.45 12.52
C PHE A 39 -14.69 10.82 12.24
N LEU A 40 -14.68 9.70 11.52
CA LEU A 40 -15.87 8.89 11.29
C LEU A 40 -15.92 7.75 12.29
N ARG A 41 -17.04 7.59 13.00
CA ARG A 41 -17.28 6.44 13.87
C ARG A 41 -17.85 5.29 13.04
N THR A 42 -17.26 4.11 13.18
CA THR A 42 -17.70 2.91 12.46
C THR A 42 -17.32 1.64 13.23
N THR A 43 -17.74 0.49 12.71
CA THR A 43 -17.40 -0.82 13.27
C THR A 43 -16.19 -1.42 12.54
N PRO A 44 -15.44 -2.35 13.17
CA PRO A 44 -14.35 -3.06 12.50
C PRO A 44 -14.81 -3.74 11.21
N LYS A 45 -16.00 -4.34 11.22
CA LYS A 45 -16.56 -5.04 10.05
C LYS A 45 -16.78 -4.10 8.86
N GLN A 46 -17.33 -2.91 9.10
CA GLN A 46 -17.53 -1.91 8.06
C GLN A 46 -16.22 -1.33 7.56
N PHE A 47 -15.31 -0.99 8.47
CA PHE A 47 -14.02 -0.40 8.12
C PHE A 47 -13.15 -1.35 7.29
N LEU A 48 -13.14 -2.64 7.66
CA LEU A 48 -12.29 -3.63 7.02
C LEU A 48 -12.95 -4.24 5.77
N PHE A 49 -14.27 -4.51 5.78
CA PHE A 49 -14.90 -5.36 4.75
C PHE A 49 -16.21 -4.81 4.17
N ASP A 50 -17.23 -4.52 4.98
CA ASP A 50 -18.56 -4.19 4.45
C ASP A 50 -18.57 -2.82 3.73
N GLY A 51 -17.70 -1.92 4.17
CA GLY A 51 -17.51 -0.59 3.61
C GLY A 51 -18.25 0.50 4.40
N VAL A 52 -17.55 1.59 4.71
CA VAL A 52 -18.11 2.81 5.29
C VAL A 52 -18.74 3.63 4.16
N PRO A 53 -20.06 3.94 4.20
CA PRO A 53 -20.74 4.65 3.14
C PRO A 53 -20.37 6.14 3.11
N PHE A 54 -20.22 6.68 1.91
CA PHE A 54 -20.07 8.12 1.63
C PHE A 54 -20.63 8.43 0.22
N CYS A 55 -20.76 9.69 -0.14
CA CYS A 55 -21.40 10.12 -1.40
C CYS A 55 -22.86 9.65 -1.55
N VAL A 56 -23.61 9.57 -0.45
CA VAL A 56 -25.01 9.10 -0.45
C VAL A 56 -25.94 10.25 -0.84
N ASN A 57 -26.72 10.09 -1.92
CA ASN A 57 -27.72 11.06 -2.39
C ASN A 57 -27.18 12.50 -2.57
N VAL A 58 -25.92 12.64 -2.99
CA VAL A 58 -25.29 13.95 -3.20
C VAL A 58 -25.72 14.62 -4.51
N ILE A 59 -25.78 15.95 -4.49
CA ILE A 59 -26.12 16.80 -5.65
C ILE A 59 -25.07 17.90 -5.85
N GLY A 60 -25.13 18.61 -6.99
CA GLY A 60 -24.26 19.75 -7.27
C GLY A 60 -22.77 19.38 -7.25
N ILE A 61 -21.96 20.21 -6.56
CA ILE A 61 -20.50 20.09 -6.50
C ILE A 61 -20.07 18.79 -5.80
N ALA A 62 -20.74 18.39 -4.72
CA ALA A 62 -20.48 17.11 -4.07
C ALA A 62 -20.60 15.92 -5.03
N LYS A 63 -21.60 15.93 -5.92
CA LYS A 63 -21.76 14.89 -6.95
C LYS A 63 -20.60 14.88 -7.95
N ALA A 64 -20.10 16.06 -8.35
CA ALA A 64 -18.94 16.15 -9.23
C ALA A 64 -17.67 15.58 -8.54
N ILE A 65 -17.43 15.93 -7.28
CA ILE A 65 -16.32 15.40 -6.48
C ILE A 65 -16.42 13.87 -6.36
N CYS A 66 -17.59 13.35 -6.03
CA CYS A 66 -17.81 11.90 -5.90
C CYS A 66 -17.55 11.15 -7.22
N LYS A 67 -17.91 11.73 -8.37
CA LYS A 67 -17.56 11.16 -9.68
C LYS A 67 -16.06 11.15 -9.95
N GLU A 68 -15.33 12.18 -9.54
CA GLU A 68 -13.86 12.19 -9.67
C GLU A 68 -13.21 11.14 -8.75
N ILE A 69 -13.76 10.91 -7.56
CA ILE A 69 -13.32 9.83 -6.68
C ILE A 69 -13.59 8.46 -7.33
N GLU A 70 -14.78 8.25 -7.87
CA GLU A 70 -15.17 7.03 -8.58
C GLU A 70 -14.22 6.74 -9.76
N LYS A 71 -13.93 7.75 -10.59
CA LYS A 71 -13.02 7.62 -11.75
C LYS A 71 -11.61 7.16 -11.41
N ARG A 72 -11.15 7.37 -10.17
CA ARG A 72 -9.82 6.89 -9.73
C ARG A 72 -9.75 5.38 -9.62
N ASN A 73 -10.88 4.70 -9.53
CA ASN A 73 -10.98 3.24 -9.57
C ASN A 73 -10.00 2.54 -8.62
N THR A 74 -9.97 2.99 -7.35
CA THR A 74 -9.09 2.41 -6.33
C THR A 74 -9.67 1.10 -5.79
N LYS A 75 -8.82 0.14 -5.42
CA LYS A 75 -9.26 -1.16 -4.87
C LYS A 75 -10.04 -1.04 -3.54
N THR A 76 -9.87 0.06 -2.81
CA THR A 76 -10.49 0.26 -1.49
C THR A 76 -11.84 0.99 -1.55
N ILE A 77 -12.29 1.43 -2.73
CA ILE A 77 -13.56 2.14 -2.92
C ILE A 77 -14.42 1.35 -3.90
N ARG A 78 -15.68 1.10 -3.53
CA ARG A 78 -16.67 0.43 -4.37
C ARG A 78 -17.85 1.35 -4.64
N THR A 79 -18.30 1.38 -5.89
CA THR A 79 -19.57 2.01 -6.28
C THR A 79 -20.72 1.05 -6.02
N MET A 80 -21.77 1.54 -5.36
CA MET A 80 -23.00 0.81 -5.07
C MET A 80 -24.04 1.05 -6.18
N PRO A 81 -25.06 0.18 -6.32
CA PRO A 81 -26.10 0.34 -7.35
C PRO A 81 -26.87 1.67 -7.30
N ASP A 82 -26.96 2.29 -6.13
CA ASP A 82 -27.59 3.60 -5.93
C ASP A 82 -26.65 4.78 -6.26
N GLY A 83 -25.44 4.51 -6.74
CA GLY A 83 -24.41 5.51 -7.04
C GLY A 83 -23.66 6.03 -5.82
N SER A 84 -23.96 5.52 -4.62
CA SER A 84 -23.16 5.81 -3.42
C SER A 84 -21.80 5.09 -3.48
N LEU A 85 -20.84 5.57 -2.69
CA LEU A 85 -19.52 4.96 -2.59
C LEU A 85 -19.33 4.33 -1.22
N ARG A 86 -18.54 3.25 -1.16
CA ARG A 86 -18.15 2.59 0.09
C ARG A 86 -16.65 2.39 0.15
N PHE A 87 -16.05 2.86 1.24
CA PHE A 87 -14.63 2.67 1.52
C PHE A 87 -14.41 1.49 2.47
N SER A 88 -13.52 0.57 2.13
CA SER A 88 -13.07 -0.53 3.00
C SER A 88 -11.65 -0.97 2.65
N PHE A 89 -10.87 -1.36 3.66
CA PHE A 89 -9.48 -1.77 3.45
C PHE A 89 -9.33 -3.08 2.69
N PHE A 90 -10.13 -4.09 3.01
CA PHE A 90 -9.93 -5.48 2.56
C PHE A 90 -11.11 -6.08 1.81
N SER A 91 -12.13 -5.28 1.45
CA SER A 91 -13.25 -5.80 0.66
C SER A 91 -12.82 -6.43 -0.67
N HIS A 92 -11.79 -5.88 -1.29
CA HIS A 92 -11.23 -6.34 -2.56
C HIS A 92 -10.36 -7.60 -2.44
N LYS A 93 -10.19 -8.13 -1.22
CA LYS A 93 -9.49 -9.39 -0.94
C LYS A 93 -10.45 -10.55 -0.74
N ASN A 94 -11.74 -10.28 -0.58
CA ASN A 94 -12.72 -11.32 -0.30
C ASN A 94 -13.18 -11.98 -1.60
N MET A 95 -13.00 -13.30 -1.70
CA MET A 95 -13.32 -14.11 -2.90
C MET A 95 -12.58 -13.66 -4.17
N THR A 96 -11.34 -13.20 -4.02
CA THR A 96 -10.46 -12.75 -5.10
C THR A 96 -9.06 -13.33 -4.91
N ASP A 97 -8.27 -13.42 -5.98
CA ASP A 97 -6.85 -13.72 -5.91
C ASP A 97 -5.98 -12.46 -6.02
N ASP A 98 -4.68 -12.62 -5.74
CA ASP A 98 -3.68 -11.55 -5.78
C ASP A 98 -2.95 -11.46 -7.14
N GLY A 99 -3.52 -12.04 -8.18
CA GLY A 99 -2.95 -12.16 -9.51
C GLY A 99 -2.32 -13.53 -9.77
N MET A 100 -1.91 -13.74 -11.02
CA MET A 100 -1.35 -14.99 -11.48
C MET A 100 0.16 -15.06 -11.23
N PHE A 101 0.58 -16.00 -10.40
CA PHE A 101 1.99 -16.28 -10.15
C PHE A 101 2.49 -17.41 -11.06
N THR A 102 3.61 -17.20 -11.73
CA THR A 102 4.38 -18.28 -12.36
C THR A 102 5.53 -18.62 -11.44
N ILE A 103 5.47 -19.82 -10.86
CA ILE A 103 6.41 -20.29 -9.85
C ILE A 103 7.27 -21.42 -10.40
N ASN A 104 8.54 -21.42 -10.04
CA ASN A 104 9.46 -22.47 -10.43
C ASN A 104 9.22 -23.75 -9.60
N THR A 105 8.98 -24.86 -10.28
CA THR A 105 8.73 -26.17 -9.64
C THR A 105 9.99 -26.79 -9.03
N GLY A 106 11.16 -26.38 -9.49
CA GLY A 106 12.46 -26.92 -9.10
C GLY A 106 12.79 -28.31 -9.66
N ILE A 107 12.02 -28.83 -10.62
CA ILE A 107 12.31 -30.13 -11.28
C ILE A 107 13.72 -30.14 -11.88
N LYS A 108 14.17 -29.02 -12.46
CA LYS A 108 15.51 -28.89 -13.05
C LYS A 108 16.57 -28.52 -12.02
N ASP A 109 16.18 -27.81 -10.97
CA ASP A 109 17.07 -27.27 -9.96
C ASP A 109 16.28 -27.05 -8.65
N PRO A 110 16.45 -27.92 -7.64
CA PRO A 110 15.77 -27.80 -6.36
C PRO A 110 16.04 -26.48 -5.64
N SER A 111 17.17 -25.81 -5.90
CA SER A 111 17.48 -24.51 -5.28
C SER A 111 16.55 -23.38 -5.72
N ARG A 112 15.81 -23.60 -6.82
CA ARG A 112 14.86 -22.64 -7.40
C ARG A 112 13.40 -22.94 -7.07
N THR A 113 13.09 -24.06 -6.40
CA THR A 113 11.71 -24.40 -6.01
C THR A 113 11.02 -23.23 -5.29
N GLN A 114 9.75 -22.95 -5.60
CA GLN A 114 8.97 -21.83 -5.05
C GLN A 114 9.42 -20.40 -5.43
N MET A 115 10.50 -20.26 -6.21
CA MET A 115 10.92 -18.93 -6.68
C MET A 115 9.92 -18.41 -7.72
N ILE A 116 9.52 -17.15 -7.56
CA ILE A 116 8.62 -16.47 -8.48
C ILE A 116 9.42 -16.08 -9.73
N GLU A 117 8.98 -16.59 -10.88
CA GLU A 117 9.51 -16.22 -12.18
C GLU A 117 8.76 -15.02 -12.74
N GLN A 118 7.43 -14.98 -12.57
CA GLN A 118 6.57 -13.90 -13.05
C GLN A 118 5.36 -13.69 -12.15
N TRP A 119 4.87 -12.46 -12.12
CA TRP A 119 3.56 -12.10 -11.58
C TRP A 119 2.77 -11.34 -12.65
N ASN A 120 1.56 -11.80 -12.94
CA ASN A 120 0.71 -11.31 -14.04
C ASN A 120 1.45 -11.24 -15.39
N GLY A 121 2.26 -12.27 -15.68
CA GLY A 121 3.05 -12.37 -16.91
C GLY A 121 4.25 -11.42 -16.99
N ARG A 122 4.60 -10.73 -15.89
CA ARG A 122 5.69 -9.75 -15.83
C ARG A 122 6.77 -10.17 -14.85
N THR A 123 8.03 -9.84 -15.18
CA THR A 123 9.21 -10.04 -14.33
C THR A 123 9.59 -8.77 -13.53
N SER A 124 8.91 -7.66 -13.80
CA SER A 124 9.07 -6.39 -13.09
C SER A 124 7.75 -5.66 -12.94
N LEU A 125 7.68 -4.84 -11.89
CA LEU A 125 6.58 -3.96 -11.56
C LEU A 125 6.70 -2.63 -12.33
N GLU A 126 5.59 -1.89 -12.38
CA GLU A 126 5.53 -0.52 -12.90
C GLU A 126 5.01 0.44 -11.82
N VAL A 127 5.49 0.26 -10.59
CA VAL A 127 4.96 0.94 -9.39
C VAL A 127 5.93 1.99 -8.86
N TRP A 128 7.21 1.67 -8.82
CA TRP A 128 8.25 2.52 -8.24
C TRP A 128 8.92 3.39 -9.30
N ASN A 129 9.57 4.47 -8.86
CA ASN A 129 10.24 5.38 -9.77
C ASN A 129 11.29 4.62 -10.61
N ASN A 130 11.32 4.90 -11.91
CA ASN A 130 12.35 4.37 -12.80
C ASN A 130 13.64 5.17 -12.64
N ARG A 131 14.73 4.64 -13.19
CA ARG A 131 15.99 5.38 -13.28
C ARG A 131 15.82 6.57 -14.21
N SER A 132 16.67 7.58 -14.07
CA SER A 132 16.67 8.77 -14.95
C SER A 132 16.83 8.43 -16.44
N SER A 133 17.38 7.25 -16.76
CA SER A 133 17.49 6.73 -18.13
C SER A 133 16.21 6.10 -18.68
N GLY A 134 15.12 6.09 -17.92
CA GLY A 134 13.84 5.45 -18.29
C GLY A 134 13.80 3.93 -18.06
N LEU A 135 14.91 3.31 -17.67
CA LEU A 135 14.97 1.87 -17.38
C LEU A 135 14.32 1.52 -16.03
N PRO A 136 13.69 0.32 -15.91
CA PRO A 136 13.15 -0.16 -14.65
C PRO A 136 14.19 -0.14 -13.52
N SER A 137 13.83 0.46 -12.40
CA SER A 137 14.69 0.49 -11.22
C SER A 137 14.78 -0.87 -10.52
N SER A 138 15.77 -1.03 -9.65
CA SER A 138 15.88 -2.20 -8.77
C SER A 138 14.63 -2.38 -7.90
N CYS A 139 13.97 -1.28 -7.52
CA CYS A 139 12.76 -1.29 -6.70
C CYS A 139 11.58 -2.03 -7.35
N ASN A 140 11.56 -2.09 -8.68
CA ASN A 140 10.51 -2.75 -9.45
C ASN A 140 10.81 -4.23 -9.74
N LYS A 141 11.94 -4.80 -9.30
CA LYS A 141 12.26 -6.20 -9.59
C LYS A 141 11.37 -7.15 -8.77
N ILE A 142 10.78 -8.15 -9.43
CA ILE A 142 10.10 -9.26 -8.78
C ILE A 142 11.12 -10.38 -8.57
N ARG A 143 11.38 -10.75 -7.30
CA ARG A 143 12.38 -11.77 -6.93
C ARG A 143 11.96 -12.45 -5.63
N GLY A 144 12.50 -13.66 -5.42
CA GLY A 144 12.26 -14.41 -4.18
C GLY A 144 11.03 -15.31 -4.28
N THR A 145 10.52 -15.71 -3.12
CA THR A 145 9.27 -16.48 -3.00
C THR A 145 8.13 -15.56 -2.56
N ASP A 146 6.92 -16.11 -2.42
CA ASP A 146 5.78 -15.40 -1.83
C ASP A 146 5.79 -15.41 -0.29
N GLY A 147 6.82 -16.01 0.32
CA GLY A 147 6.98 -16.15 1.76
C GLY A 147 6.26 -17.35 2.38
N SER A 148 5.44 -18.09 1.62
CA SER A 148 4.73 -19.29 2.10
C SER A 148 5.64 -20.53 2.13
N GLY A 149 6.67 -20.53 1.28
CA GLY A 149 7.64 -21.60 1.17
C GLY A 149 8.99 -21.09 0.67
N TYR A 150 10.01 -21.91 0.86
CA TYR A 150 11.37 -21.62 0.44
C TYR A 150 12.03 -22.89 -0.10
N PRO A 151 12.99 -22.76 -1.03
CA PRO A 151 13.75 -23.92 -1.49
C PRO A 151 14.43 -24.70 -0.34
N PRO A 152 14.66 -26.02 -0.49
CA PRO A 152 15.20 -26.88 0.56
C PRO A 152 16.69 -26.63 0.86
N PHE A 153 17.20 -27.31 1.90
CA PHE A 153 18.62 -27.34 2.29
C PHE A 153 19.22 -25.96 2.59
N ARG A 154 18.67 -25.27 3.58
CA ARG A 154 19.00 -23.86 3.91
C ARG A 154 20.21 -23.63 4.82
N THR A 155 21.07 -24.62 4.98
CA THR A 155 22.29 -24.46 5.77
C THR A 155 23.18 -23.39 5.14
N GLY A 156 23.52 -22.34 5.90
CA GLY A 156 24.39 -21.24 5.42
C GLY A 156 23.69 -20.18 4.55
N VAL A 157 22.35 -20.15 4.51
CA VAL A 157 21.61 -19.08 3.82
C VAL A 157 21.29 -17.96 4.81
N ASP A 158 22.03 -16.84 4.71
CA ASP A 158 21.86 -15.74 5.66
C ASP A 158 20.72 -14.79 5.31
N ARG A 159 20.27 -14.76 4.05
CA ARG A 159 19.22 -13.86 3.57
C ARG A 159 18.30 -14.54 2.56
N MET A 160 17.02 -14.22 2.63
CA MET A 160 16.00 -14.63 1.65
C MET A 160 15.15 -13.42 1.26
N THR A 161 14.61 -13.44 0.05
CA THR A 161 13.76 -12.37 -0.47
C THR A 161 12.32 -12.86 -0.57
N ILE A 162 11.38 -12.01 -0.17
CA ILE A 162 9.95 -12.21 -0.30
C ILE A 162 9.43 -11.14 -1.25
N PHE A 163 8.64 -11.53 -2.24
CA PHE A 163 7.81 -10.61 -3.00
C PHE A 163 6.40 -10.58 -2.40
N SER A 164 5.91 -9.39 -2.06
CA SER A 164 4.55 -9.20 -1.56
C SER A 164 3.78 -8.23 -2.46
N THR A 165 2.63 -8.68 -2.94
CA THR A 165 1.69 -7.91 -3.75
C THR A 165 0.98 -6.83 -2.94
N ASP A 166 0.84 -7.00 -1.62
CA ASP A 166 0.20 -6.04 -0.71
C ASP A 166 0.99 -4.74 -0.57
N ILE A 167 2.32 -4.83 -0.61
CA ILE A 167 3.22 -3.67 -0.57
C ILE A 167 3.88 -3.38 -1.91
N CYS A 168 3.48 -4.13 -2.96
CA CYS A 168 3.99 -4.05 -4.33
C CYS A 168 5.52 -3.99 -4.41
N ARG A 169 6.25 -4.81 -3.65
CA ARG A 169 7.72 -4.84 -3.72
C ARG A 169 8.30 -6.12 -3.13
N THR A 170 9.60 -6.27 -3.30
CA THR A 170 10.39 -7.24 -2.56
C THR A 170 10.93 -6.68 -1.26
N VAL A 171 11.06 -7.56 -0.26
CA VAL A 171 11.68 -7.31 1.05
C VAL A 171 12.58 -8.49 1.38
N ASP A 172 13.66 -8.25 2.12
CA ASP A 172 14.52 -9.33 2.58
C ASP A 172 14.21 -9.71 4.02
N ILE A 173 14.46 -10.97 4.34
CA ILE A 173 14.53 -11.50 5.70
C ILE A 173 15.95 -12.04 5.94
N LYS A 174 16.48 -11.82 7.14
CA LYS A 174 17.83 -12.24 7.54
C LYS A 174 17.79 -13.28 8.64
N LEU A 175 18.73 -14.22 8.60
CA LEU A 175 18.93 -15.21 9.63
C LEU A 175 19.32 -14.52 10.95
N THR A 176 18.64 -14.87 12.03
CA THR A 176 18.92 -14.36 13.38
C THR A 176 19.39 -15.43 14.33
N GLY A 177 19.11 -16.70 14.04
CA GLY A 177 19.62 -17.83 14.81
C GLY A 177 18.83 -19.11 14.60
N ALA A 178 19.24 -20.15 15.34
CA ALA A 178 18.48 -21.38 15.45
C ALA A 178 17.26 -21.21 16.35
N SER A 179 16.23 -22.00 16.10
CA SER A 179 14.99 -22.07 16.88
C SER A 179 14.43 -23.50 16.82
N SER A 180 13.29 -23.72 17.46
CA SER A 180 12.52 -24.96 17.35
C SER A 180 11.03 -24.68 17.49
N TYR A 181 10.21 -25.45 16.79
CA TYR A 181 8.75 -25.41 16.92
C TYR A 181 8.22 -26.83 16.99
N GLU A 182 7.48 -27.18 18.05
CA GLU A 182 6.92 -28.52 18.26
C GLU A 182 7.96 -29.66 18.11
N GLY A 183 9.16 -29.43 18.66
CA GLY A 183 10.28 -30.39 18.57
C GLY A 183 10.99 -30.45 17.22
N ILE A 184 10.56 -29.67 16.22
CA ILE A 184 11.20 -29.59 14.91
C ILE A 184 12.26 -28.47 14.91
N PRO A 185 13.53 -28.77 14.63
CA PRO A 185 14.58 -27.76 14.48
C PRO A 185 14.23 -26.78 13.37
N ALA A 186 14.39 -25.49 13.64
CA ALA A 186 14.06 -24.41 12.74
C ALA A 186 15.15 -23.33 12.71
N LEU A 187 15.11 -22.49 11.69
CA LEU A 187 15.91 -21.28 11.60
C LEU A 187 14.97 -20.07 11.73
N ARG A 188 15.34 -19.11 12.57
CA ARG A 188 14.58 -17.88 12.76
C ARG A 188 15.10 -16.81 11.80
N TYR A 189 14.22 -16.35 10.93
CA TYR A 189 14.47 -15.21 10.07
C TYR A 189 13.64 -14.01 10.51
N GLU A 190 14.21 -12.82 10.43
CA GLU A 190 13.53 -11.57 10.76
C GLU A 190 13.61 -10.60 9.58
N ILE A 191 12.66 -9.68 9.48
CA ILE A 191 12.64 -8.67 8.42
C ILE A 191 13.92 -7.84 8.46
N ASP A 192 14.53 -7.66 7.30
CA ASP A 192 15.76 -6.91 7.15
C ASP A 192 15.52 -5.38 7.11
N GLY A 193 16.60 -4.60 7.24
CA GLY A 193 16.57 -3.15 7.20
C GLY A 193 15.95 -2.60 5.92
N ASN A 194 16.12 -3.31 4.79
CA ASN A 194 15.63 -2.89 3.48
C ASN A 194 14.10 -2.74 3.36
N PHE A 195 13.33 -3.21 4.36
CA PHE A 195 11.87 -3.05 4.36
C PHE A 195 11.44 -1.60 4.61
N LEU A 196 11.82 -1.02 5.76
CA LEU A 196 11.41 0.34 6.17
C LEU A 196 12.53 1.16 6.83
N HIS A 197 13.67 0.54 7.14
CA HIS A 197 14.74 1.18 7.91
C HIS A 197 15.83 1.77 7.01
N GLU A 198 16.11 1.10 5.90
CA GLU A 198 17.19 1.39 4.97
C GLU A 198 16.62 1.78 3.61
N ILE A 199 15.96 2.95 3.58
CA ILE A 199 15.38 3.53 2.36
C ILE A 199 15.99 4.92 2.11
N GLY A 200 16.61 5.06 0.94
CA GLY A 200 17.21 6.30 0.45
C GLY A 200 18.37 6.08 -0.52
N PRO A 201 18.92 7.17 -1.11
CA PRO A 201 20.08 7.11 -1.99
C PRO A 201 21.30 6.49 -1.32
N GLU A 202 21.42 6.59 0.00
CA GLU A 202 22.49 5.96 0.79
C GLU A 202 22.47 4.42 0.72
N TYR A 203 21.35 3.82 0.31
CA TYR A 203 21.16 2.39 0.14
C TYR A 203 20.91 1.99 -1.34
N GLY A 204 20.98 2.93 -2.28
CA GLY A 204 20.75 2.70 -3.72
C GLY A 204 19.32 2.25 -4.06
N ASN A 205 18.35 2.64 -3.25
CA ASN A 205 16.93 2.31 -3.39
C ASN A 205 16.02 3.54 -3.27
N GLU A 206 16.53 4.72 -3.64
CA GLU A 206 15.80 6.00 -3.71
C GLU A 206 14.58 5.96 -4.64
N CYS A 207 14.49 4.95 -5.50
CA CYS A 207 13.31 4.71 -6.33
C CYS A 207 12.01 4.42 -5.53
N TYR A 208 12.12 4.10 -4.24
CA TYR A 208 10.98 4.01 -3.32
C TYR A 208 10.46 5.39 -2.85
N CYS A 209 11.21 6.47 -3.09
CA CYS A 209 10.89 7.81 -2.61
C CYS A 209 10.03 8.56 -3.64
N VAL A 210 8.73 8.24 -3.66
CA VAL A 210 7.78 8.70 -4.69
C VAL A 210 7.25 10.13 -4.48
N ASN A 211 7.37 10.69 -3.28
CA ASN A 211 6.99 12.08 -2.94
C ASN A 211 5.60 12.51 -3.42
N LYS A 212 4.61 11.61 -3.38
CA LYS A 212 3.25 11.93 -3.84
C LYS A 212 2.37 12.54 -2.79
N ILE A 213 2.68 12.33 -1.51
CA ILE A 213 1.96 12.93 -0.40
C ILE A 213 2.43 14.39 -0.25
N PRO A 214 1.58 15.39 -0.57
CA PRO A 214 1.96 16.79 -0.44
C PRO A 214 2.26 17.14 1.02
N LYS A 215 3.30 17.95 1.24
CA LYS A 215 3.76 18.36 2.59
C LYS A 215 4.02 17.17 3.53
N SER A 216 4.34 16.00 2.98
CA SER A 216 4.80 14.88 3.78
C SER A 216 6.09 15.26 4.51
N ILE A 217 6.22 14.77 5.74
CA ILE A 217 7.43 14.97 6.54
C ILE A 217 8.49 14.02 5.97
N VAL A 218 9.29 14.55 5.05
CA VAL A 218 10.39 13.84 4.37
C VAL A 218 11.74 14.37 4.84
N LYS A 219 12.77 13.54 4.65
CA LYS A 219 14.18 13.94 4.74
C LYS A 219 14.52 14.88 3.57
N SER A 220 15.69 15.51 3.63
CA SER A 220 16.22 16.36 2.54
C SER A 220 16.40 15.64 1.19
N ASN A 221 16.55 14.31 1.20
CA ASN A 221 16.65 13.48 0.00
C ASN A 221 15.27 13.10 -0.60
N GLY A 222 14.16 13.63 -0.06
CA GLY A 222 12.81 13.33 -0.52
C GLY A 222 12.31 11.95 -0.12
N CYS A 223 12.96 11.25 0.81
CA CYS A 223 12.46 9.99 1.34
C CYS A 223 11.79 10.22 2.70
N LEU A 224 10.79 9.39 3.04
CA LEU A 224 10.21 9.40 4.39
C LEU A 224 11.26 9.02 5.45
N TYR A 225 10.97 9.37 6.71
CA TYR A 225 11.78 8.94 7.83
C TYR A 225 11.71 7.42 8.03
N LYS A 226 12.73 6.89 8.71
CA LYS A 226 12.85 5.46 9.04
C LYS A 226 11.56 4.93 9.67
N GLY A 227 11.09 3.79 9.20
CA GLY A 227 9.85 3.16 9.64
C GLY A 227 8.62 3.48 8.80
N ALA A 228 8.75 4.28 7.73
CA ALA A 228 7.63 4.65 6.87
C ALA A 228 7.97 4.52 5.37
N LEU A 229 6.97 4.15 4.57
CA LEU A 229 7.04 4.06 3.11
C LEU A 229 5.71 4.52 2.49
N ASP A 230 5.80 5.31 1.42
CA ASP A 230 4.63 5.79 0.67
C ASP A 230 4.18 4.71 -0.33
N LEU A 231 3.04 4.07 -0.05
CA LEU A 231 2.44 3.03 -0.89
C LEU A 231 1.40 3.59 -1.87
N SER A 232 1.34 4.91 -2.09
CA SER A 232 0.34 5.53 -2.96
C SER A 232 0.35 4.97 -4.38
N ASN A 233 1.50 4.55 -4.90
CA ASN A 233 1.56 3.95 -6.23
C ASN A 233 1.04 2.51 -6.27
N CYS A 234 1.09 1.79 -5.15
CA CYS A 234 0.67 0.41 -5.04
C CYS A 234 -0.86 0.26 -4.96
N PHE A 235 -1.50 1.11 -4.14
CA PHE A 235 -2.96 1.08 -3.95
C PHE A 235 -3.75 1.88 -5.03
N GLY A 236 -3.05 2.38 -6.06
CA GLY A 236 -3.60 3.20 -7.14
C GLY A 236 -3.48 4.70 -6.85
N LYS A 237 -3.54 5.55 -7.90
CA LYS A 237 -3.36 7.02 -7.84
C LYS A 237 -4.32 7.69 -6.85
N LEU A 238 -4.01 7.62 -5.56
CA LEU A 238 -4.45 8.59 -4.56
C LEU A 238 -3.57 9.83 -4.73
N ASN A 239 -3.63 10.46 -5.91
CA ASN A 239 -3.07 11.81 -6.14
C ASN A 239 -3.90 12.88 -5.40
N SER A 240 -4.82 12.48 -4.54
CA SER A 240 -5.27 13.34 -3.45
C SER A 240 -5.29 12.50 -2.18
N GLY A 241 -4.42 12.85 -1.24
CA GLY A 241 -4.38 12.36 0.14
C GLY A 241 -5.65 12.64 0.94
N TYR A 242 -6.76 12.03 0.54
CA TYR A 242 -7.99 12.01 1.33
C TYR A 242 -7.80 10.92 2.38
N PHE A 243 -6.83 11.13 3.28
CA PHE A 243 -6.61 10.26 4.43
C PHE A 243 -7.63 10.62 5.49
N PHE A 244 -8.80 9.99 5.41
CA PHE A 244 -9.80 10.08 6.46
C PHE A 244 -9.35 9.21 7.63
N THR A 245 -9.40 9.77 8.83
CA THR A 245 -9.08 9.02 10.04
C THR A 245 -10.36 8.43 10.59
N PHE A 246 -10.50 7.11 10.51
CA PHE A 246 -11.64 6.39 11.06
C PHE A 246 -11.38 6.08 12.54
N VAL A 247 -12.39 6.31 13.37
CA VAL A 247 -12.39 5.86 14.77
C VAL A 247 -13.25 4.60 14.83
N VAL A 248 -12.58 3.48 15.11
CA VAL A 248 -13.20 2.17 15.23
C VAL A 248 -13.61 1.96 16.69
N ASN A 249 -14.89 1.67 16.92
CA ASN A 249 -15.41 1.30 18.24
C ASN A 249 -15.42 -0.21 18.45
#